data_AF-A0A543DZL6-F1
#
_entry.id   AF-A0A543DZL6-F1
#
_cell.length_a   1.000
_cell.length_b   1.000
_cell.length_c   1.000
_cell.angle_alpha   90.00
_cell.angle_beta   90.00
_cell.angle_gamma   90.00
#
_symmetry.space_group_name_H-M   'P 1'
#
loop_
_entity.id
_entity.type
_entity.pdbx_description
1 polymer ?
#
loop_
_entity_poly.entity_id
_entity_poly.type
_entity_poly.pdbx_seq_one_letter_code
_entity_poly.pdbx_strand_id
1 'polypeptide(L)' 'MHNGTDPSSGVAGCIDAAARFLAAQPGAVERMLSMHRPRGDGRCSACRPLVHWPCTMANIARAAAARSHPVHGER' A
#
# COMPACT_ATOMS: atom_id res chain seq x y z
N MET A 1 -16.67 -2.78 25.04
CA MET A 1 -17.24 -3.39 23.82
C MET A 1 -17.39 -2.27 22.79
N HIS A 2 -16.45 -2.11 21.87
CA HIS A 2 -16.60 -1.16 20.77
C HIS A 2 -16.92 -1.95 19.51
N ASN A 3 -18.21 -2.00 19.16
CA ASN A 3 -18.71 -2.62 17.95
C ASN A 3 -18.95 -1.48 16.95
N GLY A 4 -18.09 -1.39 15.94
CA GLY A 4 -18.09 -0.30 14.97
C GLY A 4 -17.52 -0.77 13.65
N THR A 5 -18.09 -1.83 13.08
CA THR A 5 -17.71 -2.32 11.75
C THR A 5 -18.46 -1.50 10.71
N ASP A 6 -17.87 -0.38 10.31
CA ASP A 6 -18.28 0.34 9.11
C ASP A 6 -18.00 -0.56 7.89
N PRO A 7 -18.98 -0.90 7.03
CA PRO A 7 -18.73 -1.74 5.87
C PRO A 7 -17.80 -1.10 4.82
N SER A 8 -17.60 0.23 4.87
CA SER A 8 -16.57 0.91 4.09
C SER A 8 -15.15 0.72 4.65
N SER A 9 -15.03 0.15 5.87
CA SER A 9 -13.75 -0.18 6.52
C SER A 9 -13.12 -1.49 6.05
N GLY A 10 -13.83 -2.36 5.33
CA GLY A 10 -13.33 -3.70 4.99
C GLY A 10 -12.09 -3.64 4.08
N VAL A 11 -12.23 -3.06 2.88
CA VAL A 11 -11.13 -2.95 1.91
C VAL A 11 -10.05 -1.97 2.39
N ALA A 12 -10.46 -0.83 2.95
CA ALA A 12 -9.54 0.14 3.55
C ALA A 12 -8.73 -0.48 4.69
N GLY A 13 -9.37 -1.30 5.53
CA GLY A 13 -8.74 -2.04 6.63
C GLY A 13 -7.79 -3.12 6.14
N CYS A 14 -8.13 -3.86 5.08
CA CYS A 14 -7.22 -4.84 4.49
C CYS A 14 -5.95 -4.19 3.92
N ILE A 15 -6.09 -3.06 3.22
CA ILE A 15 -4.95 -2.30 2.69
C ILE A 15 -4.12 -1.72 3.84
N ASP A 16 -4.75 -1.17 4.88
CA ASP A 16 -4.08 -0.61 6.05
C ASP A 16 -3.27 -1.68 6.81
N ALA A 17 -3.88 -2.83 7.08
CA ALA A 17 -3.21 -3.96 7.75
C ALA A 17 -2.02 -4.47 6.92
N ALA A 18 -2.22 -4.64 5.60
CA ALA A 18 -1.15 -5.04 4.70
C ALA A 18 -0.02 -4.00 4.64
N ALA A 19 -0.35 -2.70 4.68
CA ALA A 19 0.63 -1.62 4.70
C ALA A 19 1.45 -1.61 6.00
N ARG A 20 0.82 -1.84 7.16
CA ARG A 20 1.53 -1.99 8.44
C ARG A 20 2.49 -3.17 8.41
N PHE A 21 2.03 -4.31 7.92
CA PHE A 21 2.88 -5.50 7.79
C PHE A 21 4.07 -5.24 6.87
N LEU A 22 3.84 -4.63 5.71
CA LEU A 22 4.87 -4.30 4.73
C LEU A 22 5.91 -3.30 5.28
N ALA A 23 5.46 -2.27 6.00
CA ALA A 23 6.33 -1.28 6.62
C ALA A 23 7.26 -1.88 7.70
N ALA A 24 6.83 -2.96 8.36
CA ALA A 24 7.64 -3.68 9.34
C ALA A 24 8.76 -4.54 8.69
N GLN A 25 8.75 -4.73 7.37
CA GLN A 25 9.76 -5.52 6.67
C GLN A 25 10.87 -4.62 6.10
N PRO A 26 12.13 -4.75 6.53
CA PRO A 26 13.24 -3.93 6.02
C PRO A 26 13.38 -3.97 4.50
N GLY A 27 13.40 -2.80 3.86
CA GLY A 27 13.58 -2.64 2.42
C GLY A 27 12.42 -3.14 1.55
N ALA A 28 11.30 -3.57 2.13
CA ALA A 28 10.20 -4.17 1.37
C ALA A 28 9.36 -3.12 0.66
N VAL A 29 9.22 -1.91 1.23
CA VAL A 29 8.47 -0.80 0.62
C VAL A 29 9.14 -0.35 -0.67
N GLU A 30 10.45 -0.10 -0.64
CA GLU A 30 11.26 0.32 -1.77
C GLU A 30 11.25 -0.75 -2.87
N ARG A 31 11.41 -2.02 -2.47
CA ARG A 31 11.34 -3.16 -3.39
C ARG A 31 9.97 -3.24 -4.07
N MET A 32 8.89 -3.11 -3.32
CA MET A 32 7.53 -3.17 -3.87
C MET A 32 7.27 -2.05 -4.87
N LEU A 33 7.67 -0.81 -4.55
CA LEU A 33 7.56 0.35 -5.44
C LEU A 33 8.48 0.24 -6.67
N SER A 34 9.62 -0.44 -6.55
CA SER A 34 10.51 -0.69 -7.68
C SER A 34 9.94 -1.70 -8.67
N MET A 35 9.24 -2.72 -8.18
CA MET A 35 8.65 -3.78 -9.01
C MET A 35 7.33 -3.33 -9.65
N HIS A 36 6.44 -2.72 -8.88
CA HIS A 36 5.14 -2.28 -9.34
C HIS A 36 5.20 -0.85 -9.86
N ARG A 37 5.19 -0.68 -11.19
CA ARG A 37 5.25 0.62 -11.86
C ARG A 37 4.15 0.76 -12.91
N PRO A 38 3.78 1.99 -13.30
CA PRO A 38 2.91 2.21 -14.45
C PRO A 38 3.62 1.78 -15.73
N ARG A 39 2.89 1.09 -16.60
CA ARG A 39 3.26 0.83 -18.01
C ARG A 39 2.53 1.83 -18.91
N GLY A 40 3.03 2.04 -20.13
CA GLY A 40 2.45 2.98 -21.10
C GLY A 40 1.00 2.69 -21.54
N ASP A 41 0.45 1.52 -21.22
CA ASP A 41 -0.95 1.15 -21.48
C ASP A 41 -1.86 1.33 -20.24
N GLY A 42 -1.39 2.02 -19.20
CA GLY A 42 -2.15 2.27 -17.97
C GLY A 42 -2.25 1.06 -17.04
N ARG A 43 -1.51 -0.02 -17.30
CA ARG A 43 -1.47 -1.23 -16.45
C ARG A 43 -0.23 -1.23 -15.55
N CYS A 44 -0.24 -2.11 -14.55
CA CYS A 44 0.94 -2.37 -13.73
C CYS A 44 1.93 -3.27 -14.49
N SER A 45 3.21 -2.92 -14.47
CA SER A 45 4.29 -3.68 -15.09
C SER A 45 4.54 -5.07 -14.49
N ALA A 46 4.28 -5.24 -13.18
CA ALA A 46 4.55 -6.48 -12.45
C ALA A 46 3.32 -7.38 -12.27
N CYS A 47 2.11 -6.81 -12.22
CA CYS A 47 0.89 -7.60 -12.09
C CYS A 47 0.47 -8.16 -13.45
N ARG A 48 0.42 -9.48 -13.59
CA ARG A 48 -0.03 -10.17 -14.82
C ARG A 48 -1.38 -10.88 -14.57
N PRO A 49 -2.28 -11.00 -15.57
CA PRO A 49 -2.12 -10.49 -16.93
C PRO A 49 -2.68 -9.07 -17.17
N LEU A 50 -3.61 -8.53 -16.37
CA LEU A 50 -4.40 -7.34 -16.77
C LEU A 50 -4.76 -6.35 -15.62
N VAL A 51 -3.92 -6.18 -14.60
CA VAL A 51 -4.26 -5.25 -13.50
C VAL A 51 -3.94 -3.81 -13.88
N HIS A 52 -4.94 -2.92 -13.76
CA HIS A 52 -4.76 -1.49 -13.98
C HIS A 52 -3.88 -0.84 -12.91
N TRP A 53 -3.17 0.20 -13.31
CA TRP A 53 -2.41 1.04 -12.40
C TRP A 53 -3.28 2.17 -11.83
N PRO A 54 -3.19 2.52 -10.53
CA PRO A 54 -2.37 1.87 -9.50
C PRO A 54 -3.00 0.55 -9.04
N CYS A 55 -2.17 -0.50 -8.98
CA CYS A 55 -2.62 -1.80 -8.48
C CYS A 55 -2.67 -1.83 -6.94
N THR A 56 -3.35 -2.83 -6.37
CA THR A 56 -3.44 -3.01 -4.91
C THR A 56 -2.07 -3.02 -4.23
N MET A 57 -1.07 -3.68 -4.83
CA MET A 57 0.30 -3.72 -4.28
C MET A 57 0.94 -2.34 -4.23
N ALA A 58 0.72 -1.51 -5.27
CA ALA A 58 1.20 -0.13 -5.28
C ALA A 58 0.50 0.73 -4.22
N ASN A 59 -0.80 0.54 -4.01
CA ASN A 59 -1.54 1.25 -2.96
C ASN A 59 -1.08 0.85 -1.56
N ILE A 60 -0.84 -0.44 -1.31
CA ILE A 60 -0.26 -0.94 -0.05
C ILE A 60 1.12 -0.31 0.18
N ALA A 61 2.00 -0.33 -0.84
CA ALA A 61 3.35 0.20 -0.72
C ALA A 61 3.37 1.72 -0.49
N ARG A 62 2.49 2.48 -1.17
CA ARG A 62 2.32 3.93 -0.94
C ARG A 62 1.81 4.21 0.47
N ALA A 63 0.82 3.45 0.94
CA ALA A 63 0.29 3.59 2.30
C ALA A 63 1.32 3.19 3.38
N ALA A 64 2.24 2.28 3.08
CA ALA A 64 3.35 1.92 3.95
C ALA A 64 4.41 3.04 3.97
N ALA A 65 4.81 3.55 2.80
CA ALA A 65 5.79 4.63 2.68
C ALA A 65 5.39 5.89 3.46
N ALA A 66 4.10 6.27 3.40
CA ALA A 66 3.58 7.41 4.15
C ALA A 66 3.75 7.30 5.68
N ARG A 67 4.01 6.09 6.22
CA ARG A 67 4.24 5.84 7.65
C ARG A 67 5.72 5.79 8.02
N SER A 68 6.56 5.40 7.07
CA SER A 68 8.02 5.28 7.27
C SER A 68 8.72 6.64 7.28
N HIS A 69 8.07 7.69 6.79
CA HIS A 69 8.50 9.06 7.06
C HIS A 69 7.99 9.47 8.44
N PRO A 70 8.86 9.66 9.46
CA PRO A 70 8.43 10.29 10.69
C PRO A 70 7.95 11.70 10.36
N VAL A 71 6.75 12.03 10.81
CA VAL A 71 6.38 13.42 11.04
C VAL A 71 7.43 13.98 12.00
N HIS A 72 8.29 14.88 11.52
CA HIS A 72 9.05 15.74 12.41
C HIS A 72 8.06 16.70 13.09
N GLY A 73 7.95 16.62 14.42
CA GLY A 73 7.15 17.52 15.28
C GLY A 73 6.09 16.74 16.06
N GLU A 74 5.94 16.85 17.38
CA GLU A 74 6.20 17.98 18.27
C GLU A 74 6.73 17.49 19.64
N ARG A 75 7.53 18.34 20.29
CA ARG A 75 8.02 18.26 21.67
C ARG A 75 7.02 18.91 22.62
#